data_AF-A0A418RGY3-F1
#
_entry.id   AF-A0A418RGY3-F1
#
_cell.length_a   1.000
_cell.length_b   1.000
_cell.length_c   1.000
_cell.angle_alpha   90.00
_cell.angle_beta   90.00
_cell.angle_gamma   90.00
#
_symmetry.space_group_name_H-M   'P 1'
#
loop_
_entity.id
_entity.type
_entity.pdbx_description
1 polymer ?
#
loop_
_entity_poly.entity_id
_entity_poly.type
_entity_poly.pdbx_seq_one_letter_code
_entity_poly.pdbx_strand_id
1 'polypeptide(L)'
;MLFLAKLAGIAVLVWFFLSAKSQGEQPYKWAIIGLVGYWITWWAIKLTVVTALAGLVAKSATMTFLLVQIPALCAIVAAFFIRKKLISDASSDKAP
;
A
#
# COMPACT_ATOMS: atom_id res chain seq x y z
N MET A 1 -14.07 1.14 12.70
CA MET A 1 -14.06 2.31 11.80
C MET A 1 -12.63 2.59 11.35
N LEU A 2 -12.39 2.59 10.05
CA LEU A 2 -11.07 2.44 9.39
C LEU A 2 -10.21 3.71 9.38
N PHE A 3 -10.01 4.37 10.53
CA PHE A 3 -9.18 5.59 10.60
C PHE A 3 -7.71 5.32 10.25
N LEU A 4 -7.14 4.21 10.74
CA LEU A 4 -5.75 3.84 10.42
C LEU A 4 -5.54 3.56 8.93
N ALA A 5 -6.48 2.89 8.27
CA ALA A 5 -6.35 2.61 6.83
C ALA A 5 -6.45 3.89 5.99
N LYS A 6 -7.28 4.86 6.40
CA LYS A 6 -7.34 6.19 5.77
C LYS A 6 -6.03 6.96 5.97
N LEU A 7 -5.50 6.98 7.18
CA LEU A 7 -4.22 7.64 7.48
C LEU A 7 -3.06 6.96 6.74
N ALA A 8 -3.03 5.63 6.66
CA ALA A 8 -2.05 4.88 5.90
C ALA A 8 -2.12 5.21 4.40
N GLY A 9 -3.33 5.29 3.83
CA GLY A 9 -3.51 5.71 2.43
C GLY A 9 -2.99 7.13 2.16
N ILE A 10 -3.29 8.08 3.05
CA ILE A 10 -2.79 9.47 2.93
C ILE A 10 -1.28 9.51 3.12
N ALA A 11 -0.74 8.77 4.09
CA ALA A 11 0.70 8.68 4.32
C ALA A 11 1.42 8.11 3.09
N VAL A 12 0.88 7.06 2.46
CA VAL A 12 1.42 6.50 1.20
C VAL A 12 1.38 7.54 0.08
N LEU A 13 0.29 8.28 -0.08
CA LEU A 13 0.20 9.36 -1.08
C LEU A 13 1.28 10.43 -0.86
N VAL A 14 1.39 10.97 0.34
CA VAL A 14 2.38 12.01 0.69
C VAL A 14 3.80 11.47 0.51
N TRP A 15 4.03 10.22 0.90
CA TRP A 15 5.33 9.56 0.78
C TRP A 15 5.75 9.42 -0.68
N PHE A 16 4.85 8.97 -1.56
CA PHE A 16 5.13 8.86 -3.00
C PHE A 16 5.31 10.23 -3.65
N PHE A 17 4.50 11.21 -3.26
CA PHE A 17 4.59 12.58 -3.75
C PHE A 17 5.95 13.23 -3.42
N LEU A 18 6.39 13.16 -2.15
CA LEU A 18 7.68 13.68 -1.72
C LEU A 18 8.84 12.96 -2.40
N SER A 19 8.72 11.65 -2.60
CA SER A 19 9.76 10.85 -3.23
C SER A 19 9.94 11.20 -4.71
N ALA A 20 8.85 11.37 -5.44
CA ALA A 20 8.90 11.83 -6.83
C ALA A 20 9.48 13.25 -6.96
N LYS A 21 9.06 14.17 -6.07
CA LYS A 21 9.61 15.53 -6.03
C LYS A 21 11.12 15.53 -5.81
N SER A 22 11.62 14.69 -4.90
CA SER A 22 13.06 14.53 -4.66
C SER A 22 13.81 13.95 -5.85
N GLN A 23 13.13 13.18 -6.70
CA GLN A 23 13.69 12.59 -7.91
C GLN A 23 13.43 13.42 -9.17
N GLY A 24 12.88 14.64 -9.07
CA GLY A 24 12.59 15.48 -10.24
C GLY A 24 11.54 14.90 -11.21
N GLU A 25 10.78 13.90 -10.75
CA GLU A 25 9.72 13.23 -11.50
C GLU A 25 8.36 13.87 -11.22
N GLN A 26 7.34 13.57 -12.06
CA GLN A 26 5.99 14.12 -11.85
C GLN A 26 5.33 13.54 -10.59
N PRO A 27 5.10 14.35 -9.53
CA PRO A 27 4.64 13.84 -8.24
C PRO A 27 3.27 13.18 -8.29
N TYR A 28 2.38 13.69 -9.14
CA TYR A 28 1.04 13.16 -9.33
C TYR A 28 1.05 11.74 -9.92
N LYS A 29 1.92 11.46 -10.92
CA LYS A 29 2.03 10.12 -11.51
C LYS A 29 2.40 9.08 -10.46
N TRP A 30 3.40 9.37 -9.64
CA TRP A 30 3.87 8.46 -8.60
C TRP A 30 2.84 8.29 -7.48
N ALA A 31 2.20 9.38 -7.05
CA ALA A 31 1.14 9.33 -6.06
C ALA A 31 -0.04 8.44 -6.53
N ILE A 32 -0.44 8.55 -7.80
CA ILE A 32 -1.48 7.69 -8.40
C ILE A 32 -1.02 6.23 -8.43
N ILE A 33 0.21 5.95 -8.88
CA ILE A 33 0.75 4.57 -8.92
C ILE A 33 0.78 3.95 -7.51
N GLY A 34 1.23 4.71 -6.51
CA GLY A 34 1.24 4.27 -5.10
C GLY A 34 -0.16 3.99 -4.56
N LEU A 35 -1.14 4.84 -4.88
CA LEU A 35 -2.53 4.66 -4.46
C LEU A 35 -3.18 3.45 -5.13
N VAL A 36 -2.99 3.29 -6.45
CA VAL A 36 -3.48 2.14 -7.21
C VAL A 36 -2.85 0.85 -6.69
N GLY A 37 -1.54 0.84 -6.43
CA GLY A 37 -0.84 -0.31 -5.86
C GLY A 37 -1.33 -0.69 -4.45
N TYR A 38 -1.55 0.31 -3.59
CA TYR A 38 -2.17 0.11 -2.27
C TYR A 38 -3.57 -0.50 -2.40
N TRP A 39 -4.39 0.03 -3.31
CA TRP A 39 -5.76 -0.42 -3.51
C TRP A 39 -5.85 -1.85 -4.03
N ILE A 40 -5.02 -2.20 -5.04
CA ILE A 40 -4.97 -3.57 -5.59
C ILE A 40 -4.51 -4.56 -4.52
N THR A 41 -3.45 -4.22 -3.77
CA THR A 41 -2.92 -5.10 -2.71
C THR A 41 -3.96 -5.31 -1.61
N TRP A 42 -4.66 -4.25 -1.21
CA TRP A 42 -5.74 -4.33 -0.24
C TRP A 42 -6.82 -5.33 -0.67
N TRP A 43 -7.31 -5.22 -1.90
CA TRP A 43 -8.33 -6.14 -2.42
C TRP A 43 -7.81 -7.56 -2.59
N ALA A 44 -6.58 -7.75 -3.05
CA ALA A 44 -5.97 -9.07 -3.20
C ALA A 44 -5.90 -9.80 -1.84
N ILE A 45 -5.37 -9.14 -0.80
CA ILE A 45 -5.25 -9.73 0.54
C ILE A 45 -6.62 -9.93 1.18
N LYS A 46 -7.56 -9.00 0.98
CA LYS A 46 -8.92 -9.15 1.50
C LYS A 46 -9.65 -10.34 0.86
N LEU A 47 -9.52 -10.54 -0.45
CA LEU A 47 -10.22 -11.61 -1.16
C LEU A 47 -9.55 -12.98 -1.05
N THR A 48 -8.31 -13.04 -0.56
CA THR A 48 -7.56 -14.29 -0.39
C THR A 48 -7.42 -14.64 1.10
N VAL A 49 -6.66 -13.85 1.84
CA VAL A 49 -6.32 -14.12 3.25
C VAL A 49 -7.53 -13.90 4.14
N VAL A 50 -8.23 -12.77 3.98
CA VAL A 50 -9.33 -12.44 4.90
C VAL A 50 -10.53 -13.35 4.69
N THR A 51 -10.90 -13.65 3.44
CA THR A 51 -11.98 -14.60 3.11
C THR A 51 -11.65 -16.03 3.53
N ALA A 52 -10.42 -16.50 3.30
CA ALA A 52 -10.03 -17.86 3.68
C ALA A 52 -9.99 -18.06 5.21
N LEU A 53 -9.53 -17.04 5.95
CA LEU A 53 -9.43 -17.12 7.41
C LEU A 53 -10.69 -16.63 8.15
N ALA A 54 -11.64 -15.96 7.47
CA ALA A 54 -12.86 -15.44 8.11
C ALA A 54 -13.66 -16.53 8.84
N GLY A 55 -13.78 -17.72 8.23
CA GLY A 55 -14.50 -18.85 8.84
C GLY A 55 -13.81 -19.45 10.07
N LEU A 56 -12.49 -19.36 10.16
CA LEU A 56 -11.69 -19.85 11.29
C LEU A 56 -11.67 -18.88 12.47
N VAL A 57 -11.80 -17.58 12.18
CA VAL A 57 -11.52 -16.52 13.15
C VAL A 57 -12.77 -15.84 13.71
N ALA A 58 -13.95 -16.12 13.14
CA ALA A 58 -15.24 -15.56 13.57
C ALA A 58 -15.61 -15.81 15.04
N LYS A 59 -14.94 -16.74 15.75
CA LYS A 59 -15.20 -17.03 17.17
C LYS A 59 -14.52 -16.07 18.16
N SER A 60 -13.60 -15.20 17.72
CA SER A 60 -12.85 -14.30 18.60
C SER A 60 -12.80 -12.86 18.06
N ALA A 61 -13.26 -11.90 18.87
CA ALA A 61 -13.26 -10.48 18.52
C ALA A 61 -11.84 -9.93 18.30
N THR A 62 -10.87 -10.36 19.12
CA THR A 62 -9.46 -9.95 19.01
C THR A 62 -8.84 -10.42 17.70
N MET A 63 -9.16 -11.64 17.30
CA MET A 63 -8.56 -12.27 16.14
C MET A 63 -9.20 -11.74 14.84
N THR A 64 -10.50 -11.36 14.89
CA THR A 64 -11.18 -10.61 13.82
C THR A 64 -10.56 -9.22 13.64
N PHE A 65 -10.20 -8.54 14.73
CA PHE A 65 -9.54 -7.24 14.66
C PHE A 65 -8.16 -7.32 13.97
N LEU A 66 -7.36 -8.34 14.29
CA LEU A 66 -6.07 -8.57 13.63
C LEU A 66 -6.23 -8.82 12.13
N LEU A 67 -7.20 -9.64 11.73
CA LEU A 67 -7.49 -9.96 10.33
C LEU A 67 -7.84 -8.74 9.49
N VAL A 68 -8.52 -7.75 10.06
CA VAL A 68 -8.86 -6.49 9.38
C VAL A 68 -7.62 -5.62 9.13
N GLN A 69 -6.54 -5.79 9.90
CA GLN A 69 -5.29 -5.03 9.75
C GLN A 69 -4.31 -5.67 8.76
N ILE A 70 -4.41 -6.99 8.49
CA ILE A 70 -3.51 -7.70 7.56
C ILE A 70 -3.49 -7.06 6.16
N PRO A 71 -4.64 -6.73 5.52
CA PRO A 71 -4.63 -6.03 4.24
C PRO A 71 -3.89 -4.69 4.27
N ALA A 72 -4.02 -3.94 5.37
CA ALA A 72 -3.35 -2.65 5.53
C ALA A 72 -1.83 -2.80 5.58
N LEU A 73 -1.34 -3.74 6.40
CA LEU A 73 0.09 -4.01 6.55
C LEU A 73 0.71 -4.50 5.23
N CYS A 74 0.05 -5.44 4.56
CA CYS A 74 0.51 -5.93 3.26
C CYS A 74 0.52 -4.83 2.20
N ALA A 75 -0.50 -3.96 2.18
CA ALA A 75 -0.56 -2.84 1.25
C ALA A 75 0.55 -1.79 1.51
N ILE A 76 0.94 -1.56 2.77
CA ILE A 76 2.09 -0.71 3.12
C ILE A 76 3.40 -1.33 2.61
N VAL A 77 3.59 -2.64 2.80
CA VAL A 77 4.80 -3.35 2.32
C VAL A 77 4.88 -3.30 0.79
N ALA A 78 3.77 -3.56 0.09
CA ALA A 78 3.71 -3.45 -1.36
C ALA A 78 4.02 -2.02 -1.83
N ALA A 79 3.46 -1.00 -1.17
CA ALA A 79 3.77 0.40 -1.46
C ALA A 79 5.28 0.71 -1.28
N PHE A 80 5.93 0.14 -0.27
CA PHE A 80 7.38 0.28 -0.10
C PHE A 80 8.18 -0.31 -1.27
N PHE A 81 7.81 -1.50 -1.75
CA PHE A 81 8.43 -2.13 -2.92
C PHE A 81 8.19 -1.34 -4.22
N ILE A 82 6.96 -0.90 -4.46
CA ILE A 82 6.61 -0.07 -5.63
C ILE A 82 7.45 1.20 -5.63
N ARG A 83 7.60 1.87 -4.48
CA ARG A 83 8.45 3.05 -4.36
C ARG A 83 9.91 2.74 -4.69
N LYS A 84 10.49 1.66 -4.14
CA LYS A 84 11.89 1.28 -4.46
C LYS A 84 12.05 1.03 -5.96
N LYS A 85 11.09 0.37 -6.60
CA LYS A 85 11.09 0.14 -8.04
C LYS A 85 11.05 1.46 -8.82
N LEU A 86 10.11 2.36 -8.50
CA LEU A 86 10.00 3.66 -9.18
C LEU A 86 11.27 4.51 -9.05
N ILE A 87 11.93 4.47 -7.89
CA ILE A 87 13.21 5.13 -7.69
C ILE A 87 14.31 4.52 -8.57
N SER A 88 14.34 3.19 -8.68
CA SER A 88 15.29 2.49 -9.56
C SER A 88 15.05 2.83 -11.03
N ASP A 89 13.80 2.81 -11.47
CA ASP A 89 13.42 3.13 -12.86
C ASP A 89 13.79 4.58 -13.20
N ALA A 90 13.48 5.55 -12.33
CA ALA A 90 13.85 6.95 -12.53
C ALA A 90 15.37 7.22 -12.42
N SER A 91 16.13 6.33 -11.78
CA SER A 91 17.60 6.42 -11.78
C SER A 91 18.18 5.83 -13.07
N SER A 92 17.56 4.78 -13.62
CA SER A 92 17.94 4.16 -14.88
C SER A 92 17.58 5.03 -16.10
N ASP A 93 16.46 5.74 -16.06
CA ASP A 93 16.01 6.64 -17.14
C ASP A 93 16.93 7.86 -17.31
N LYS A 94 17.67 8.22 -16.25
CA LYS A 94 18.65 9.31 -16.25
C LYS A 94 20.09 8.87 -16.52
N ALA A 95 20.32 7.57 -16.73
CA ALA A 95 21.64 7.08 -17.13
C ALA A 95 21.85 7.39 -18.63
N PRO A 96 23.02 7.94 -19.03
CA PRO A 96 23.31 8.36 -20.40
C PRO A 96 23.38 7.20 -21.40
#